data_AF-A0A2P0AWS0-F1
#
_entry.id   AF-A0A2P0AWS0-F1
#
_cell.length_a   1.000
_cell.length_b   1.000
_cell.length_c   1.000
_cell.angle_alpha   90.00
_cell.angle_beta   90.00
_cell.angle_gamma   90.00
#
_symmetry.space_group_name_H-M   'P 1'
#
loop_
_entity.id
_entity.type
_entity.pdbx_description
1 polymer ?
#
loop_
_entity_poly.entity_id
_entity_poly.type
_entity_poly.pdbx_seq_one_letter_code
_entity_poly.pdbx_strand_id
1 'polypeptide(L)'
;MKIFATAAIASLIALGAGAPAAAQDEAGDKVSMVIAYGDDEVDCPEDTICVVARMDESERFRIPENLRYSNDPANTAWAKRVESFEYVGKFGAMSCSPSGAAGFTGCTQKMIDAAYEAREGGSAARFGQLIAEARAERLSTIDEDAAAEQERVEQIEREYMERIEREREAEVAAEALPQPTTQQPDGSGDE
;
A
#
# COMPACT_ATOMS: atom_id res chain seq x y z
N MET A 1 -25.09 -45.67 -36.54
CA MET A 1 -23.65 -45.30 -36.52
C MET A 1 -23.60 -43.89 -35.90
N LYS A 2 -23.24 -43.67 -34.62
CA LYS A 2 -21.87 -43.71 -34.02
C LYS A 2 -20.91 -42.82 -34.83
N ILE A 3 -20.19 -41.81 -34.36
CA ILE A 3 -19.81 -41.18 -33.06
C ILE A 3 -19.20 -39.80 -33.47
N PHE A 4 -19.29 -38.67 -32.76
CA PHE A 4 -18.34 -38.09 -31.76
C PHE A 4 -18.81 -36.63 -31.56
N ALA A 5 -19.15 -36.05 -30.41
CA ALA A 5 -18.54 -36.02 -29.08
C ALA A 5 -17.17 -35.31 -29.03
N THR A 6 -17.19 -33.97 -28.95
CA THR A 6 -16.17 -33.11 -28.31
C THR A 6 -16.93 -31.87 -27.80
N ALA A 7 -17.33 -31.86 -26.53
CA ALA A 7 -16.61 -31.22 -25.42
C ALA A 7 -16.65 -29.68 -25.55
N ALA A 8 -17.59 -28.97 -24.93
CA ALA A 8 -17.76 -28.79 -23.48
C ALA A 8 -16.50 -28.26 -22.78
N ILE A 9 -16.03 -27.06 -23.16
CA ILE A 9 -15.23 -26.18 -22.28
C ILE A 9 -15.61 -24.71 -22.60
N ALA A 10 -16.82 -24.31 -22.22
CA ALA A 10 -17.14 -22.90 -22.00
C ALA A 10 -16.81 -22.60 -20.54
N SER A 11 -15.52 -22.60 -20.22
CA SER A 11 -15.00 -22.23 -18.92
C SER A 11 -15.32 -20.76 -18.65
N LEU A 12 -16.23 -20.52 -17.70
CA LEU A 12 -15.94 -19.75 -16.48
C LEU A 12 -15.00 -18.53 -16.64
N ILE A 13 -15.34 -17.56 -17.49
CA ILE A 13 -14.77 -16.19 -17.45
C ILE A 13 -15.90 -15.19 -17.17
N ALA A 14 -16.66 -15.43 -16.10
CA ALA A 14 -17.67 -14.48 -15.62
C ALA A 14 -17.71 -14.41 -14.08
N LEU A 15 -16.63 -14.83 -13.40
CA LEU A 15 -16.46 -14.68 -11.96
C LEU A 15 -15.06 -14.13 -11.67
N GLY A 16 -14.83 -12.91 -12.16
CA GLY A 16 -13.53 -12.26 -12.10
C GLY A 16 -13.55 -10.79 -12.53
N ALA A 17 -14.73 -10.17 -12.61
CA ALA A 17 -14.82 -8.73 -12.44
C ALA A 17 -14.62 -8.44 -10.95
N GLY A 18 -13.41 -8.71 -10.46
CA GLY A 18 -12.92 -8.16 -9.21
C GLY A 18 -13.13 -6.66 -9.32
N ALA A 19 -14.03 -6.16 -8.49
CA ALA A 19 -14.22 -4.75 -8.27
C ALA A 19 -12.86 -4.18 -7.81
N PRO A 20 -12.13 -3.43 -8.63
CA PRO A 20 -11.04 -2.62 -8.10
C PRO A 20 -11.62 -1.37 -7.41
N ALA A 21 -12.89 -1.05 -7.71
CA ALA A 21 -13.57 0.14 -7.22
C ALA A 21 -14.06 -0.01 -5.78
N ALA A 22 -14.49 -1.21 -5.37
CA ALA A 22 -15.04 -1.43 -4.02
C ALA A 22 -13.98 -1.46 -2.91
N ALA A 23 -12.70 -1.67 -3.24
CA ALA A 23 -11.61 -1.66 -2.27
C ALA A 23 -10.97 -0.27 -2.06
N GLN A 24 -11.36 0.74 -2.84
CA GLN A 24 -10.87 2.11 -2.68
C GLN A 24 -11.66 2.88 -1.60
N ASP A 25 -12.92 2.50 -1.36
CA ASP A 25 -13.82 3.16 -0.40
C ASP A 25 -13.85 2.49 1.00
N GLU A 26 -13.30 1.28 1.16
CA GLU A 26 -13.39 0.49 2.41
C GLU A 26 -12.27 0.78 3.42
N ALA A 27 -11.51 1.86 3.21
CA ALA A 27 -10.75 2.46 4.28
C ALA A 27 -11.41 3.81 4.56
N GLY A 28 -12.20 3.90 5.63
CA GLY A 28 -12.79 5.16 6.12
C GLY A 28 -11.75 6.19 6.58
N ASP A 29 -10.51 6.10 6.10
CA ASP A 29 -9.41 7.00 6.34
C ASP A 29 -9.72 8.33 5.67
N LYS A 30 -9.84 9.37 6.48
CA LYS A 30 -9.88 10.74 5.97
C LYS A 30 -8.48 11.07 5.47
N VAL A 31 -8.36 11.60 4.26
CA VAL A 31 -7.08 12.05 3.70
C VAL A 31 -7.14 13.58 3.55
N SER A 32 -6.18 14.28 4.16
CA SER A 32 -6.00 15.72 4.00
C SER A 32 -4.71 15.97 3.23
N MET A 33 -4.82 16.68 2.11
CA MET A 33 -3.66 17.06 1.29
C MET A 33 -3.36 18.53 1.53
N VAL A 34 -2.18 18.83 2.07
CA VAL A 34 -1.75 20.21 2.36
C VAL A 34 -0.45 20.51 1.65
N ILE A 35 -0.40 21.65 0.96
CA ILE A 35 0.82 22.19 0.36
C ILE A 35 1.41 23.18 1.35
N ALA A 36 2.59 22.88 1.89
CA ALA A 36 3.29 23.73 2.83
C ALA A 36 4.48 24.43 2.16
N TYR A 37 4.77 25.66 2.56
CA TYR A 37 5.89 26.43 2.01
C TYR A 37 6.96 26.60 3.08
N GLY A 38 8.22 26.27 2.75
CA GLY A 38 9.33 26.30 3.68
C GLY A 38 9.07 25.47 4.93
N ASP A 39 9.23 26.09 6.10
CA ASP A 39 9.02 25.49 7.42
C ASP A 39 7.67 25.89 8.05
N ASP A 40 6.68 26.29 7.24
CA ASP A 40 5.34 26.61 7.74
C ASP A 40 4.74 25.41 8.50
N GLU A 41 4.19 25.70 9.68
CA GLU A 41 3.55 24.69 10.52
C GLU A 41 2.24 24.23 9.86
N VAL A 42 2.10 22.91 9.70
CA VAL A 42 0.93 22.29 9.07
C VAL A 42 0.09 21.65 10.16
N ASP A 43 -1.15 22.11 10.28
CA ASP A 43 -2.13 21.48 11.17
C ASP A 43 -2.67 20.19 10.53
N CYS A 44 -2.31 19.06 11.12
CA CYS A 44 -2.70 17.73 10.68
C CYS A 44 -3.56 17.07 11.77
N PRO A 45 -4.88 16.87 11.56
CA PRO A 45 -5.73 16.23 12.56
C PRO A 45 -5.36 14.74 12.75
N GLU A 46 -5.37 14.26 14.00
CA GLU A 46 -4.85 12.93 14.37
C GLU A 46 -5.56 11.74 13.70
N ASP A 47 -6.85 11.89 13.36
CA ASP A 47 -7.68 10.85 12.71
C ASP A 47 -7.63 10.91 11.17
N THR A 48 -6.64 11.58 10.58
CA THR A 48 -6.58 11.85 9.12
C THR A 48 -5.17 11.65 8.58
N ILE A 49 -5.04 10.93 7.47
CA ILE A 49 -3.77 10.78 6.75
C ILE A 49 -3.41 12.15 6.15
N CYS A 50 -2.40 12.81 6.71
CA CYS A 50 -1.96 14.13 6.28
C CYS A 50 -0.81 13.98 5.27
N VAL A 51 -1.09 14.24 4.00
CA VAL A 51 -0.07 14.23 2.94
C VAL A 51 0.41 15.65 2.74
N VAL A 52 1.63 15.93 3.22
CA VAL A 52 2.25 17.26 3.13
C VAL A 52 3.19 17.31 1.94
N ALA A 53 2.83 18.07 0.91
CA ALA A 53 3.74 18.41 -0.17
C ALA A 53 4.48 19.70 0.20
N ARG A 54 5.77 19.61 0.54
CA ARG A 54 6.59 20.79 0.88
C ARG A 54 7.22 21.43 -0.36
N MET A 55 7.00 22.72 -0.52
CA MET A 55 7.60 23.58 -1.54
C MET A 55 8.56 24.59 -0.89
N ASP A 56 9.51 25.11 -1.66
CA ASP A 56 10.46 26.13 -1.18
C ASP A 56 9.73 27.46 -0.83
N GLU A 57 10.28 28.26 0.09
CA GLU A 57 9.65 29.53 0.46
C GLU A 57 9.58 30.53 -0.71
N SER A 58 10.53 30.48 -1.64
CA SER A 58 10.50 31.34 -2.84
C SER A 58 9.34 31.05 -3.79
N GLU A 59 8.68 29.90 -3.63
CA GLU A 59 7.55 29.47 -4.45
C GLU A 59 6.20 30.06 -3.99
N ARG A 60 6.13 30.62 -2.76
CA ARG A 60 4.87 31.13 -2.15
C ARG A 60 4.17 32.22 -2.97
N PHE A 61 4.94 33.11 -3.60
CA PHE A 61 4.41 34.23 -4.39
C PHE A 61 4.68 34.09 -5.89
N ARG A 62 5.19 32.92 -6.32
CA ARG A 62 5.54 32.66 -7.71
C ARG A 62 4.40 31.88 -8.38
N ILE A 63 4.29 32.01 -9.70
CA ILE A 63 3.38 31.14 -10.48
C ILE A 63 3.85 29.68 -10.28
N PRO A 64 2.95 28.74 -9.92
CA PRO A 64 3.30 27.34 -9.73
C PRO A 64 4.06 26.76 -10.93
N GLU A 65 5.05 25.89 -10.70
CA GLU A 65 5.94 25.39 -11.75
C GLU A 65 5.20 24.77 -12.94
N ASN A 66 4.15 23.99 -12.66
CA ASN A 66 3.30 23.36 -13.66
C ASN A 66 2.57 24.37 -14.56
N LEU A 67 2.42 25.62 -14.12
CA LEU A 67 1.78 26.71 -14.87
C LEU A 67 2.80 27.70 -15.48
N ARG A 68 4.10 27.54 -15.19
CA ARG A 68 5.15 28.38 -15.78
C ARG A 68 5.34 28.12 -17.26
N TYR A 69 5.15 26.87 -17.67
CA TYR A 69 5.34 26.44 -19.04
C TYR A 69 3.99 26.45 -19.77
N SER A 70 3.93 27.23 -20.83
CA SER A 70 2.78 27.25 -21.74
C SER A 70 3.17 26.61 -23.07
N ASN A 71 2.31 25.72 -23.54
CA ASN A 71 2.44 25.11 -24.87
C ASN A 71 1.95 26.04 -26.00
N ASP A 72 1.70 27.32 -25.71
CA ASP A 72 1.33 28.29 -26.73
C ASP A 72 2.51 28.50 -27.71
N PRO A 73 2.30 28.33 -29.03
CA PRO A 73 3.34 28.55 -30.03
C PRO A 73 3.94 29.97 -29.98
N ALA A 74 3.24 30.97 -29.43
CA ALA A 74 3.77 32.32 -29.20
C ALA A 74 4.98 32.33 -28.26
N ASN A 75 5.04 31.42 -27.29
CA ASN A 75 6.10 31.35 -26.27
C ASN A 75 7.35 30.59 -26.72
N THR A 76 7.38 30.08 -27.95
CA THR A 76 8.57 29.41 -28.48
C THR A 76 9.70 30.41 -28.77
N ALA A 77 10.93 30.08 -28.41
CA ALA A 77 12.09 30.92 -28.71
C ALA A 77 12.30 31.03 -30.23
N TRP A 78 12.74 32.20 -30.73
CA TRP A 78 12.97 32.40 -32.16
C TRP A 78 13.96 31.40 -32.76
N ALA A 79 15.04 31.07 -32.04
CA ALA A 79 16.00 30.05 -32.46
C ALA A 79 15.36 28.68 -32.71
N LYS A 80 14.40 28.28 -31.87
CA LYS A 80 13.64 27.02 -32.04
C LYS A 80 12.71 27.05 -33.25
N ARG A 81 12.17 28.23 -33.60
CA ARG A 81 11.39 28.40 -34.84
C ARG A 81 12.25 28.30 -36.09
N VAL A 82 13.49 28.81 -36.04
CA VAL A 82 14.42 28.68 -37.18
C VAL A 82 14.86 27.23 -37.35
N GLU A 83 15.16 26.52 -36.26
CA GLU A 83 15.49 25.08 -36.28
C GLU A 83 14.36 24.24 -36.90
N SER A 84 13.09 24.59 -36.65
CA SER A 84 11.96 23.86 -37.22
C SER A 84 11.86 23.98 -38.75
N PHE A 85 12.48 24.99 -39.37
CA PHE A 85 12.53 25.12 -40.83
C PHE A 85 13.33 24.00 -41.50
N GLU A 86 14.28 23.36 -40.80
CA GLU A 86 15.01 22.19 -41.33
C GLU A 86 14.12 20.97 -41.56
N TYR A 87 12.94 20.95 -40.93
CA TYR A 87 11.96 19.87 -41.04
C TYR A 87 10.86 20.18 -42.06
N VAL A 88 10.79 21.41 -42.59
CA VAL A 88 9.84 21.77 -43.64
C VAL A 88 10.19 20.97 -44.91
N GLY A 89 9.26 20.12 -45.35
CA GLY A 89 9.46 19.21 -46.48
C GLY A 89 9.75 17.76 -46.09
N LYS A 90 10.07 17.47 -44.82
CA LYS A 90 10.18 16.09 -44.30
C LYS A 90 8.79 15.54 -43.99
N PHE A 91 8.07 15.13 -45.03
CA PHE A 91 6.69 14.63 -44.97
C PHE A 91 6.58 13.09 -45.03
N GLY A 92 7.64 12.37 -44.69
CA GLY A 92 7.68 10.90 -44.79
C GLY A 92 7.11 10.16 -43.57
N ALA A 93 7.31 8.83 -43.55
CA ALA A 93 7.05 8.03 -42.36
C ALA A 93 7.73 8.63 -41.12
N MET A 94 7.08 8.55 -39.95
CA MET A 94 7.55 9.14 -38.68
C MET A 94 7.58 10.68 -38.62
N SER A 95 7.16 11.41 -39.66
CA SER A 95 6.94 12.85 -39.57
C SER A 95 5.51 13.14 -39.11
N CYS A 96 5.29 13.79 -37.97
CA CYS A 96 3.93 14.14 -37.52
C CYS A 96 3.32 15.27 -38.39
N SER A 97 3.03 14.94 -39.65
CA SER A 97 2.54 15.83 -40.69
C SER A 97 1.27 15.25 -41.33
N PRO A 98 0.26 16.09 -41.67
CA PRO A 98 -0.91 15.67 -42.41
C PRO A 98 -0.61 15.40 -43.91
N SER A 99 0.49 15.94 -44.43
CA SER A 99 0.95 15.69 -45.80
C SER A 99 2.04 14.61 -45.82
N GLY A 100 1.95 13.72 -46.82
CA GLY A 100 2.96 12.72 -47.18
C GLY A 100 2.72 11.30 -46.66
N ALA A 101 3.37 10.31 -47.30
CA ALA A 101 3.09 8.90 -47.07
C ALA A 101 3.54 8.46 -45.67
N ALA A 102 2.62 7.86 -44.93
CA ALA A 102 2.84 7.35 -43.57
C ALA A 102 3.26 8.40 -42.51
N GLY A 103 3.04 9.70 -42.73
CA GLY A 103 3.30 10.74 -41.70
C GLY A 103 2.49 10.54 -40.41
N PHE A 104 1.28 9.98 -40.52
CA PHE A 104 0.44 9.71 -39.35
C PHE A 104 1.14 8.89 -38.26
N THR A 105 2.10 8.02 -38.61
CA THR A 105 2.83 7.18 -37.63
C THR A 105 3.63 8.02 -36.64
N GLY A 106 4.16 9.18 -37.04
CA GLY A 106 4.88 10.08 -36.14
C GLY A 106 3.96 10.75 -35.12
N CYS A 107 2.75 11.14 -35.53
CA CYS A 107 1.75 11.67 -34.59
C CYS A 107 1.22 10.60 -33.65
N THR A 108 1.06 9.35 -34.13
CA THR A 108 0.68 8.22 -33.28
C THR A 108 1.71 8.01 -32.17
N GLN A 109 3.01 8.00 -32.48
CA GLN A 109 4.05 7.88 -31.45
C GLN A 109 4.01 9.04 -30.45
N LYS A 110 3.88 10.28 -30.93
CA LYS A 110 3.76 11.45 -30.05
C LYS A 110 2.55 11.35 -29.10
N MET A 111 1.42 10.84 -29.57
CA MET A 111 0.24 10.64 -28.73
C MET A 111 0.44 9.51 -27.71
N ILE A 112 1.15 8.46 -28.08
CA ILE A 112 1.51 7.37 -27.18
C ILE A 112 2.43 7.90 -26.07
N ASP A 113 3.48 8.63 -26.43
CA ASP A 113 4.43 9.22 -25.48
C ASP A 113 3.71 10.15 -24.50
N ALA A 114 2.84 11.04 -25.01
CA ALA A 114 2.03 11.93 -24.18
C ALA A 114 1.08 11.17 -23.25
N ALA A 115 0.54 10.03 -23.67
CA ALA A 115 -0.33 9.20 -22.83
C ALA A 115 0.45 8.50 -21.71
N TYR A 116 1.68 8.06 -21.96
CA TYR A 116 2.55 7.51 -20.91
C TYR A 116 3.02 8.60 -19.95
N GLU A 117 3.43 9.76 -20.45
CA GLU A 117 3.83 10.91 -19.62
C GLU A 117 2.67 11.36 -18.71
N ALA A 118 1.44 11.44 -19.23
CA ALA A 118 0.27 11.78 -18.43
C ALA A 118 -0.03 10.73 -17.34
N ARG A 119 0.30 9.45 -17.57
CA ARG A 119 0.16 8.37 -16.57
C ARG A 119 1.23 8.45 -15.48
N GLU A 120 2.48 8.75 -15.84
CA GLU A 120 3.62 8.74 -14.92
C GLU A 120 3.82 10.07 -14.17
N GLY A 121 3.53 11.18 -14.83
CA GLY A 121 3.64 12.54 -14.31
C GLY A 121 2.33 13.12 -13.76
N GLY A 122 1.22 12.38 -13.89
CA GLY A 122 -0.05 12.77 -13.31
C GLY A 122 0.07 12.94 -11.79
N SER A 123 -0.28 14.12 -11.28
CA SER A 123 -0.22 14.43 -9.84
C SER A 123 -0.97 13.39 -9.01
N ALA A 124 -2.11 12.89 -9.50
CA ALA A 124 -2.88 11.82 -8.87
C ALA A 124 -2.09 10.51 -8.67
N ALA A 125 -1.22 10.12 -9.62
CA ALA A 125 -0.40 8.92 -9.49
C ALA A 125 0.70 9.09 -8.43
N ARG A 126 1.30 10.29 -8.35
CA ARG A 126 2.29 10.65 -7.33
C ARG A 126 1.66 10.74 -5.94
N PHE A 127 0.48 11.35 -5.82
CA PHE A 127 -0.27 11.38 -4.57
C PHE A 127 -0.70 9.98 -4.13
N GLY A 128 -1.09 9.09 -5.06
CA GLY A 128 -1.40 7.69 -4.74
C GLY A 128 -0.20 6.95 -4.13
N GLN A 129 1.02 7.22 -4.60
CA GLN A 129 2.25 6.66 -4.02
C GLN A 129 2.49 7.19 -2.61
N LEU A 130 2.35 8.50 -2.40
CA LEU A 130 2.52 9.13 -1.08
C LEU A 130 1.47 8.64 -0.07
N ILE A 131 0.21 8.45 -0.51
CA ILE A 131 -0.84 7.89 0.34
C ILE A 131 -0.51 6.45 0.73
N ALA A 132 -0.01 5.64 -0.21
CA ALA A 132 0.37 4.26 0.06
C ALA A 132 1.55 4.18 1.04
N GLU A 133 2.53 5.07 0.91
CA GLU A 133 3.67 5.19 1.84
C GLU A 133 3.21 5.60 3.25
N ALA A 134 2.39 6.64 3.37
CA ALA A 134 1.85 7.09 4.65
C ALA A 134 0.98 6.00 5.32
N ARG A 135 0.23 5.24 4.53
CA ARG A 135 -0.51 4.08 5.04
C ARG A 135 0.42 2.98 5.55
N ALA A 136 1.49 2.69 4.82
CA ALA A 136 2.48 1.68 5.24
C ALA A 136 3.18 2.08 6.55
N GLU A 137 3.52 3.37 6.71
CA GLU A 137 4.07 3.91 7.95
C GLU A 137 3.10 3.72 9.12
N ARG A 138 1.83 4.12 8.97
CA ARG A 138 0.81 3.91 10.01
C ARG A 138 0.58 2.43 10.32
N LEU A 139 0.57 1.55 9.33
CA LEU A 139 0.45 0.11 9.55
C LEU A 139 1.65 -0.43 10.32
N SER A 140 2.87 0.03 10.02
CA SER A 140 4.07 -0.41 10.74
C SER A 140 4.06 -0.04 12.23
N THR A 141 3.57 1.15 12.59
CA THR A 141 3.43 1.53 14.00
C THR A 141 2.37 0.69 14.72
N ILE A 142 1.27 0.37 14.04
CA ILE A 142 0.22 -0.51 14.60
C ILE A 142 0.76 -1.92 14.83
N ASP A 143 1.56 -2.45 13.88
CA ASP A 143 2.17 -3.77 14.00
C ASP A 143 3.19 -3.82 15.16
N GLU A 144 3.98 -2.76 15.36
CA GLU A 144 4.91 -2.62 16.49
C GLU A 144 4.16 -2.57 17.84
N ASP A 145 3.12 -1.75 17.95
CA ASP A 145 2.30 -1.65 19.17
C ASP A 145 1.58 -2.96 19.48
N ALA A 146 1.03 -3.63 18.45
CA ALA A 146 0.39 -4.94 18.59
C ALA A 146 1.37 -6.01 19.04
N ALA A 147 2.61 -6.02 18.52
CA ALA A 147 3.66 -6.95 18.95
C ALA A 147 4.03 -6.72 20.42
N ALA A 148 4.18 -5.46 20.85
CA ALA A 148 4.48 -5.13 22.24
C ALA A 148 3.35 -5.52 23.21
N GLU A 149 2.09 -5.36 22.80
CA GLU A 149 0.94 -5.79 23.61
C GLU A 149 0.87 -7.33 23.67
N GLN A 150 1.08 -8.00 22.55
CA GLN A 150 1.08 -9.46 22.47
C GLN A 150 2.16 -10.05 23.40
N GLU A 151 3.37 -9.49 23.41
CA GLU A 151 4.43 -9.91 24.33
C GLU A 151 4.03 -9.70 25.81
N ARG A 152 3.38 -8.58 26.11
CA ARG A 152 2.89 -8.29 27.48
C ARG A 152 1.82 -9.29 27.92
N VAL A 153 0.88 -9.63 27.03
CA VAL A 153 -0.16 -10.62 27.30
C VAL A 153 0.47 -12.00 27.54
N GLU A 154 1.43 -12.40 26.72
CA GLU A 154 2.13 -13.69 26.87
C GLU A 154 2.91 -13.79 28.19
N GLN A 155 3.52 -12.69 28.66
CA GLN A 155 4.16 -12.65 29.97
C GLN A 155 3.14 -12.83 31.10
N ILE A 156 2.00 -12.14 31.04
CA ILE A 156 0.93 -12.26 32.03
C ILE A 156 0.33 -13.68 32.04
N GLU A 157 0.13 -14.28 30.86
CA GLU A 157 -0.35 -15.66 30.74
C GLU A 157 0.64 -16.66 31.34
N ARG A 158 1.95 -16.46 31.13
CA ARG A 158 3.00 -17.29 31.74
C ARG A 158 2.97 -17.21 33.27
N GLU A 159 2.92 -16.00 33.83
CA GLU A 159 2.82 -15.79 35.28
C GLU A 159 1.52 -16.39 35.86
N TYR A 160 0.41 -16.29 35.13
CA TYR A 160 -0.87 -16.90 35.51
C TYR A 160 -0.76 -18.43 35.56
N MET A 161 -0.17 -19.04 34.54
CA MET A 161 0.04 -20.49 34.48
C MET A 161 0.95 -20.98 35.61
N GLU A 162 2.04 -20.27 35.90
CA GLU A 162 2.93 -20.58 37.03
C GLU A 162 2.22 -20.47 38.39
N ARG A 163 1.28 -19.53 38.56
CA ARG A 163 0.44 -19.46 39.76
C ARG A 163 -0.49 -20.67 39.87
N ILE A 164 -1.17 -21.02 38.79
CA ILE A 164 -2.06 -22.20 38.72
C ILE A 164 -1.29 -23.49 39.02
N GLU A 165 -0.10 -23.66 38.46
CA GLU A 165 0.73 -24.85 38.68
C GLU A 165 1.15 -24.96 40.16
N ARG A 166 1.59 -23.86 40.78
CA ARG A 166 1.89 -23.84 42.22
C ARG A 166 0.69 -24.17 43.09
N GLU A 167 -0.50 -23.69 42.73
CA GLU A 167 -1.74 -24.03 43.42
C GLU A 167 -2.07 -25.53 43.27
N ARG A 168 -1.96 -26.08 42.06
CA ARG A 168 -2.16 -27.52 41.80
C ARG A 168 -1.16 -28.40 42.55
N GLU A 169 0.11 -28.03 42.57
CA GLU A 169 1.14 -28.76 43.32
C GLU A 169 0.87 -28.72 44.83
N ALA A 170 0.40 -27.59 45.36
CA ALA A 170 0.01 -27.46 46.76
C ALA A 170 -1.22 -28.31 47.11
N GLU A 171 -2.23 -28.38 46.23
CA GLU A 171 -3.40 -29.26 46.39
C GLU A 171 -3.01 -30.74 46.38
N VAL A 172 -2.16 -31.18 45.45
CA VAL A 172 -1.68 -32.57 45.38
C VAL A 172 -0.83 -32.94 46.60
N ALA A 173 -0.02 -32.01 47.11
CA ALA A 173 0.76 -32.23 48.34
C ALA A 173 -0.14 -32.34 49.59
N ALA A 174 -1.24 -31.58 49.65
CA ALA A 174 -2.23 -31.68 50.71
C ALA A 174 -3.05 -33.00 50.63
N GLU A 175 -3.26 -33.53 49.42
CA GLU A 175 -3.94 -34.80 49.14
C GLU A 175 -2.99 -36.01 49.07
N ALA A 176 -1.84 -35.97 49.75
CA ALA A 176 -1.00 -37.13 49.95
C ALA A 176 -1.67 -38.11 50.93
N LEU A 177 -2.30 -39.17 50.41
CA LEU A 177 -2.96 -40.21 51.20
C LEU A 177 -2.01 -40.84 52.23
N PRO A 178 -2.50 -41.14 53.46
CA PRO A 178 -1.67 -41.72 54.50
C PRO A 178 -1.12 -43.09 54.06
N GLN A 179 0.19 -43.26 54.17
CA GLN A 179 0.85 -44.54 53.89
C GLN A 179 0.29 -45.61 54.84
N PRO A 180 -0.07 -46.82 54.35
CA PRO A 180 -0.59 -47.86 55.20
C PRO A 180 0.49 -48.30 56.20
N THR A 181 0.27 -47.99 57.48
CA THR A 181 1.07 -48.52 58.59
C THR A 181 0.89 -50.04 58.64
N THR A 182 1.94 -50.79 58.31
CA THR A 182 2.01 -52.23 58.56
C THR A 182 2.10 -52.47 60.07
N GLN A 183 0.95 -52.61 60.74
CA GLN A 183 0.89 -53.27 62.04
C GLN A 183 0.91 -54.79 61.81
N GLN A 184 2.09 -55.37 62.00
CA GLN A 184 2.25 -56.81 62.17
C GLN A 184 1.56 -57.20 63.49
N PRO A 185 0.57 -58.11 63.49
CA PRO A 185 -0.01 -58.60 64.74
C PRO A 185 1.00 -59.50 65.44
N ASP A 186 1.15 -59.28 66.74
CA ASP A 186 1.88 -60.13 67.68
C ASP A 186 1.19 -61.49 67.79
N GLY A 187 1.87 -62.53 67.29
CA GLY A 187 1.50 -63.91 67.50
C GLY A 187 1.81 -64.35 68.92
N SER A 188 0.75 -64.65 69.68
CA SER A 188 0.60 -65.80 70.61
C SER A 188 1.80 -66.28 71.45
N GLY A 189 1.63 -66.16 72.78
CA GLY A 189 1.83 -67.17 73.84
C GLY A 189 3.00 -68.16 73.80
N ASP A 190 3.76 -68.23 74.89
CA ASP A 190 3.80 -69.39 75.80
C ASP A 190 4.70 -69.12 77.02
N GLU A 191 4.30 -69.73 78.15
CA GLU A 191 4.90 -69.85 79.51
C GLU A 191 4.74 -68.73 80.56
#